data_AF-A0A7C5A2Y8-F1
#
_entry.id   AF-A0A7C5A2Y8-F1
#
_cell.length_a   1.000
_cell.length_b   1.000
_cell.length_c   1.000
_cell.angle_alpha   90.00
_cell.angle_beta   90.00
_cell.angle_gamma   90.00
#
_symmetry.space_group_name_H-M   'P 1'
#
loop_
_entity.id
_entity.type
_entity.pdbx_description
1 polymer ?
#
loop_
_entity_poly.entity_id
_entity_poly.type
_entity_poly.pdbx_seq_one_letter_code
_entity_poly.pdbx_strand_id
1 'polypeptide(L)'
;MATNYALDPTGLAQVLIETTSGQSTHYLPGLAQYGGNAWSYYLPDRLGSVRQLTDPSGAVMLARSYDPFGNGLEQVGGGQSVFGYTGEQTDPTGLVYLRARYYLLSKISNNMLHYVCTFHNQPKFERR
;
A
#
# COMPACT_ATOMS: atom_id res chain seq x y z
N MET A 1 -11.89 -8.84 -12.91
CA MET A 1 -12.41 -9.25 -11.59
C MET A 1 -12.38 -8.02 -10.70
N ALA A 2 -13.38 -7.81 -9.84
CA ALA A 2 -13.44 -6.63 -8.99
C ALA A 2 -12.69 -6.89 -7.67
N THR A 3 -11.93 -5.89 -7.22
CA THR A 3 -11.33 -5.84 -5.88
C THR A 3 -12.18 -4.92 -5.01
N ASN A 4 -12.61 -5.42 -3.85
CA ASN A 4 -13.40 -4.67 -2.88
C ASN A 4 -12.53 -4.27 -1.69
N TYR A 5 -12.77 -3.09 -1.13
CA TYR A 5 -12.02 -2.56 0.01
C TYR A 5 -12.94 -2.20 1.17
N ALA A 6 -12.53 -2.53 2.40
CA ALA A 6 -13.11 -1.99 3.62
C ALA A 6 -12.16 -0.94 4.20
N LEU A 7 -12.67 0.26 4.45
CA LEU A 7 -11.89 1.41 4.91
C LEU A 7 -12.29 1.80 6.34
N ASP A 8 -11.32 2.22 7.14
CA ASP A 8 -11.56 2.99 8.37
C ASP A 8 -11.85 4.45 7.99
N PRO A 9 -13.06 4.98 8.30
CA PRO A 9 -13.40 6.37 8.00
C PRO A 9 -12.94 7.36 9.09
N THR A 10 -12.35 6.92 10.20
CA THR A 10 -11.96 7.80 11.29
C THR A 10 -10.65 8.54 10.94
N GLY A 11 -10.78 9.85 10.64
CA GLY A 11 -9.64 10.66 10.21
C GLY A 11 -9.31 10.47 8.73
N LEU A 12 -8.04 10.23 8.41
CA LEU A 12 -7.60 9.93 7.04
C LEU A 12 -7.91 8.46 6.74
N ALA A 13 -8.63 8.20 5.65
CA ALA A 13 -9.07 6.86 5.29
C ALA A 13 -7.90 5.87 5.20
N GLN A 14 -8.03 4.73 5.87
CA GLN A 14 -7.06 3.63 5.83
C GLN A 14 -7.72 2.35 5.34
N VAL A 15 -7.03 1.59 4.49
CA VAL A 15 -7.52 0.27 4.07
C VAL A 15 -7.31 -0.73 5.19
N LEU A 16 -8.40 -1.35 5.64
CA LEU A 16 -8.37 -2.41 6.65
C LEU A 16 -8.48 -3.80 6.02
N ILE A 17 -9.19 -3.92 4.90
CA ILE A 17 -9.41 -5.20 4.22
C ILE A 17 -9.39 -4.97 2.71
N GLU A 18 -8.71 -5.85 1.99
CA GLU A 18 -8.81 -6.00 0.55
C GLU A 18 -9.33 -7.40 0.23
N THR A 19 -10.38 -7.49 -0.59
CA THR A 19 -10.94 -8.76 -1.06
C THR A 19 -10.89 -8.82 -2.58
N THR A 20 -10.08 -9.74 -3.12
CA THR A 20 -9.97 -10.01 -4.55
C THR A 20 -10.42 -11.45 -4.81
N SER A 21 -11.46 -11.62 -5.64
CA SER A 21 -11.97 -12.96 -6.01
C SER A 21 -12.33 -13.86 -4.81
N GLY A 22 -12.86 -13.26 -3.74
CA GLY A 22 -13.24 -13.96 -2.50
C GLY A 22 -12.08 -14.25 -1.54
N GLN A 23 -10.84 -13.91 -1.89
CA GLN A 23 -9.69 -13.97 -0.99
C GLN A 23 -9.49 -12.63 -0.31
N SER A 24 -9.46 -12.62 1.03
CA SER A 24 -9.30 -11.41 1.83
C SER A 24 -7.91 -11.34 2.44
N THR A 25 -7.32 -10.14 2.39
CA THR A 25 -6.17 -9.77 3.22
C THR A 25 -6.60 -8.68 4.18
N HIS A 26 -6.35 -8.89 5.47
CA HIS A 26 -6.61 -7.94 6.54
C HIS A 26 -5.33 -7.19 6.88
N TYR A 27 -5.45 -5.90 7.14
CA TYR A 27 -4.33 -5.02 7.39
C TYR A 27 -4.47 -4.37 8.77
N LEU A 28 -3.36 -4.35 9.51
CA LEU A 28 -3.13 -3.49 10.66
C LEU A 28 -2.09 -2.45 10.23
N PRO A 29 -2.53 -1.26 9.77
CA PRO A 29 -1.65 -0.28 9.14
C PRO A 29 -0.41 0.02 9.99
N GLY A 30 0.77 -0.10 9.38
CA GLY A 30 2.06 0.12 10.04
C GLY A 30 2.54 -1.01 10.96
N LEU A 31 1.73 -2.06 11.20
CA LEU A 31 2.08 -3.18 12.08
C LEU A 31 2.15 -4.53 11.37
N ALA A 32 1.07 -4.98 10.73
CA ALA A 32 0.99 -6.34 10.19
C ALA A 32 -0.07 -6.53 9.10
N GLN A 33 -0.03 -7.67 8.41
CA GLN A 33 -1.08 -8.17 7.55
C GLN A 33 -1.42 -9.63 7.88
N TYR A 34 -2.66 -10.01 7.63
CA TYR A 34 -3.14 -11.39 7.71
C TYR A 34 -3.80 -11.78 6.39
N GLY A 35 -3.22 -12.76 5.70
CA GLY A 35 -3.71 -13.25 4.41
C GLY A 35 -3.22 -14.66 4.15
N GLY A 36 -3.99 -15.45 3.38
CA GLY A 36 -3.63 -16.85 3.12
C GLY A 36 -3.47 -17.71 4.38
N ASN A 37 -4.23 -17.39 5.44
CA ASN A 37 -4.15 -18.02 6.77
C ASN A 37 -2.80 -17.85 7.49
N ALA A 38 -2.03 -16.81 7.19
CA ALA A 38 -0.78 -16.51 7.88
C ALA A 38 -0.66 -15.02 8.22
N TRP A 39 0.01 -14.73 9.33
CA TRP A 39 0.42 -13.38 9.70
C TRP A 39 1.74 -13.02 9.04
N SER A 40 1.93 -11.74 8.73
CA SER A 40 3.21 -11.18 8.36
C SER A 40 3.36 -9.79 8.99
N TYR A 41 4.58 -9.45 9.43
CA TYR A 41 4.83 -8.26 10.25
C TYR A 41 5.69 -7.25 9.50
N TYR A 42 5.30 -5.98 9.55
CA TYR A 42 6.03 -4.89 8.91
C TYR A 42 7.20 -4.45 9.77
N LEU A 43 8.34 -4.21 9.12
CA LEU A 43 9.50 -3.55 9.70
C LEU A 43 9.68 -2.20 9.00
N PRO A 44 9.04 -1.13 9.53
CA PRO A 44 9.08 0.18 8.92
C PRO A 44 10.36 0.95 9.28
N ASP A 45 10.75 1.89 8.41
CA ASP A 45 11.71 2.93 8.77
C ASP A 45 11.06 4.04 9.62
N ARG A 46 11.85 5.04 10.03
CA ARG A 46 11.37 6.16 10.86
C ARG A 46 10.25 6.98 10.20
N LEU A 47 10.15 6.97 8.88
CA LEU A 47 9.11 7.67 8.14
C LEU A 47 7.83 6.81 7.99
N GLY A 48 7.86 5.56 8.45
CA GLY A 48 6.76 4.60 8.30
C GLY A 48 6.83 3.80 7.00
N SER A 49 7.90 3.94 6.20
CA SER A 49 8.04 3.16 4.97
C SER A 49 8.31 1.71 5.29
N VAL A 50 7.52 0.79 4.75
CA VAL A 50 7.69 -0.65 5.01
C VAL A 50 8.92 -1.16 4.24
N ARG A 51 10.05 -1.31 4.95
CA ARG A 51 11.33 -1.77 4.37
C ARG A 51 11.44 -3.29 4.34
N GLN A 52 10.85 -3.98 5.31
CA GLN A 52 10.84 -5.44 5.31
C GLN A 52 9.48 -5.99 5.77
N LEU A 53 9.23 -7.25 5.39
CA LEU A 53 8.10 -8.06 5.85
C LEU A 53 8.64 -9.37 6.38
N THR A 54 8.26 -9.77 7.59
CA THR A 54 8.66 -11.05 8.18
C THR A 54 7.48 -12.00 8.32
N ASP A 55 7.76 -13.30 8.30
CA ASP A 55 6.81 -14.33 8.71
C ASP A 55 6.69 -14.41 10.25
N PRO A 56 5.82 -15.29 10.80
CA PRO A 56 5.67 -15.47 12.24
C PRO A 56 6.90 -16.05 12.96
N SER A 57 7.85 -16.64 12.23
CA SER A 57 9.12 -17.12 12.77
C SER A 57 10.21 -16.04 12.80
N GLY A 58 9.93 -14.86 12.22
CA GLY A 58 10.88 -13.76 12.10
C GLY A 58 11.75 -13.83 10.84
N ALA A 59 11.49 -14.77 9.92
CA ALA A 59 12.22 -14.85 8.66
C ALA A 59 11.77 -13.71 7.72
N VAL A 60 12.73 -13.01 7.12
CA VAL A 60 12.45 -11.91 6.18
C VAL A 60 11.96 -12.49 4.85
N MET A 61 10.68 -12.24 4.53
CA MET A 61 10.03 -12.67 3.30
C MET A 61 10.17 -11.65 2.17
N LEU A 62 10.34 -10.38 2.54
CA LEU A 62 10.47 -9.23 1.63
C LEU A 62 11.43 -8.21 2.24
N ALA A 63 12.34 -7.67 1.43
CA ALA A 63 13.15 -6.50 1.75
C ALA A 63 13.12 -5.52 0.57
N ARG A 64 12.96 -4.23 0.86
CA ARG A 64 12.82 -3.16 -0.13
C ARG A 64 13.63 -1.93 0.26
N SER A 65 14.18 -1.23 -0.73
CA SER A 65 14.79 0.07 -0.55
C SER A 65 14.12 1.13 -1.44
N TYR A 66 14.04 2.34 -0.91
CA TYR A 66 13.49 3.52 -1.57
C TYR A 66 14.53 4.63 -1.62
N ASP A 67 14.51 5.41 -2.69
CA ASP A 67 15.16 6.71 -2.73
C ASP A 67 14.42 7.73 -1.82
N PRO A 68 14.96 8.95 -1.62
CA PRO A 68 14.31 9.97 -0.80
C PRO A 68 12.94 10.46 -1.31
N PHE A 69 12.57 10.14 -2.55
CA PHE A 69 11.30 10.53 -3.16
C PHE A 69 10.29 9.38 -3.20
N GLY A 70 10.66 8.19 -2.75
CA GLY A 70 9.81 7.01 -2.66
C GLY A 70 9.91 6.05 -3.84
N ASN A 71 10.82 6.28 -4.80
CA ASN A 71 11.04 5.33 -5.88
C ASN A 71 11.73 4.09 -5.34
N GLY A 72 11.21 2.90 -5.69
CA GLY A 72 11.83 1.63 -5.34
C GLY A 72 13.18 1.47 -6.07
N LEU A 73 14.24 1.17 -5.31
CA LEU A 73 15.59 0.94 -5.82
C LEU A 73 15.86 -0.56 -5.96
N GLU A 74 15.65 -1.31 -4.88
CA GLU A 74 15.84 -2.76 -4.85
C GLU A 74 14.70 -3.45 -4.11
N GLN A 75 14.39 -4.67 -4.53
CA GLN A 75 13.46 -5.57 -3.85
C GLN A 75 13.99 -7.00 -3.88
N VAL A 76 13.99 -7.67 -2.72
CA VAL A 76 14.42 -9.05 -2.55
C VAL A 76 13.34 -9.84 -1.81
N GLY A 77 13.14 -11.10 -2.20
CA GLY A 77 12.17 -12.01 -1.60
C GLY A 77 10.84 -12.07 -2.35
N GLY A 78 10.00 -13.04 -1.97
CA GLY A 78 8.69 -13.31 -2.60
C GLY A 78 7.49 -12.72 -1.86
N GLY A 79 7.68 -12.23 -0.63
CA GLY A 79 6.62 -11.63 0.16
C GLY A 79 6.01 -10.41 -0.55
N GLN A 80 4.72 -10.19 -0.35
CA GLN A 80 3.99 -9.08 -0.99
C GLN A 80 3.35 -8.21 0.09
N SER A 81 3.43 -6.89 -0.10
CA SER A 81 2.72 -5.93 0.71
C SER A 81 2.29 -4.76 -0.16
N VAL A 82 1.00 -4.40 -0.04
CA VAL A 82 0.43 -3.24 -0.74
C VAL A 82 0.92 -1.92 -0.15
N PHE A 83 1.38 -1.90 1.10
CA PHE A 83 1.97 -0.70 1.70
C PHE A 83 3.43 -0.59 1.32
N GLY A 84 3.92 0.63 1.10
CA GLY A 84 5.29 0.89 0.65
C GLY A 84 5.91 2.10 1.34
N TYR A 85 6.41 3.02 0.52
CA TYR A 85 7.00 4.27 0.98
C TYR A 85 6.00 5.06 1.84
N THR A 86 6.47 5.65 2.96
CA THR A 86 5.63 6.39 3.93
C THR A 86 4.43 5.61 4.49
N GLY A 87 4.39 4.28 4.32
CA GLY A 87 3.28 3.44 4.76
C GLY A 87 2.02 3.57 3.89
N GLU A 88 2.15 4.13 2.69
CA GLU A 88 1.02 4.36 1.79
C GLU A 88 0.81 3.18 0.84
N GLN A 89 -0.45 2.96 0.46
CA GLN A 89 -0.83 1.86 -0.43
C GLN A 89 -0.34 2.18 -1.86
N THR A 90 0.33 1.23 -2.49
CA THR A 90 0.70 1.28 -3.91
C THR A 90 -0.16 0.29 -4.66
N ASP A 91 -0.86 0.76 -5.69
CA ASP A 91 -1.65 -0.10 -6.55
C ASP A 91 -0.76 -0.84 -7.58
N PRO A 92 -1.28 -1.88 -8.26
CA PRO A 92 -0.53 -2.61 -9.27
C PRO A 92 -0.07 -1.76 -10.48
N THR A 93 -0.62 -0.56 -10.67
CA THR A 93 -0.22 0.39 -11.72
C THR A 93 0.93 1.31 -11.28
N GLY A 94 1.35 1.23 -10.02
CA GLY A 94 2.41 2.05 -9.44
C GLY A 94 1.92 3.40 -8.89
N LEU A 95 0.60 3.60 -8.81
CA LEU A 95 0.03 4.79 -8.16
C LEU A 95 -0.02 4.58 -6.65
N VAL A 96 0.46 5.57 -5.91
CA VAL A 96 0.37 5.62 -4.46
C VAL A 96 -0.95 6.30 -4.09
N TYR A 97 -1.78 5.59 -3.34
CA TYR A 97 -3.00 6.13 -2.78
C TYR A 97 -2.70 6.88 -1.47
N LEU A 98 -2.65 8.21 -1.55
CA LEU A 98 -2.44 9.12 -0.40
C LEU A 98 -3.75 9.41 0.33
N ARG A 99 -4.69 8.46 0.37
CA ARG A 99 -5.97 8.50 1.09
C ARG A 99 -6.99 9.50 0.54
N ALA A 100 -6.60 10.75 0.31
CA ALA A 100 -7.43 11.80 -0.29
C ALA A 100 -7.09 12.10 -1.77
N ARG A 101 -5.93 11.63 -2.28
CA ARG A 101 -5.42 11.88 -3.64
C ARG A 101 -4.59 10.69 -4.12
N TYR A 102 -4.46 10.50 -5.43
CA TYR A 102 -3.49 9.55 -6.00
C TYR A 102 -2.21 10.30 -6.41
N TYR A 103 -1.06 9.69 -6.14
CA TYR A 103 0.27 10.21 -6.48
C TYR A 103 1.02 9.21 -7.35
N LEU A 104 1.60 9.69 -8.46
CA LEU A 104 2.43 8.89 -9.36
C LEU A 104 3.90 9.18 -9.03
N LEU A 105 4.64 8.16 -8.58
CA LEU A 105 6.08 8.27 -8.32
C LEU A 105 6.83 8.43 -9.65
N SER A 106 7.48 9.58 -9.83
CA SER A 106 8.06 10.01 -11.11
C SER A 106 9.36 9.26 -11.45
N LYS A 107 9.40 8.65 -12.65
CA LYS A 107 10.66 8.34 -13.34
C LYS A 107 11.19 9.62 -13.99
N ILE A 108 12.41 10.01 -13.63
CA ILE A 108 13.11 11.15 -14.22
C ILE A 108 13.44 10.83 -15.69
N SER A 109 12.60 11.28 -16.62
CA SER A 109 13.03 11.68 -17.96
C SER A 109 12.43 13.05 -18.27
N ASN A 110 13.22 13.87 -18.97
CA ASN A 110 13.25 15.33 -18.98
C ASN A 110 11.99 16.10 -19.47
N ASN A 111 10.74 15.73 -19.14
CA ASN A 111 9.61 16.63 -19.41
C ASN A 111 8.24 16.37 -18.74
N MET A 112 8.11 15.62 -17.65
CA MET A 112 6.77 15.30 -17.13
C MET A 112 6.44 16.03 -15.82
N LEU A 113 5.54 17.00 -15.95
CA LEU A 113 4.89 17.74 -14.87
C LEU A 113 4.36 16.79 -13.79
N HIS A 114 4.48 17.18 -12.52
CA HIS A 114 3.85 16.48 -11.40
C HIS A 114 2.34 16.37 -11.62
N TYR A 115 1.82 15.18 -11.94
CA TYR A 115 0.38 14.94 -12.03
C TYR A 115 -0.15 14.48 -10.67
N VAL A 116 -0.68 15.42 -9.90
CA VAL A 116 -1.56 15.13 -8.76
C VAL A 116 -2.98 14.99 -9.31
N CYS A 117 -3.47 13.77 -9.48
CA CYS A 117 -4.85 13.54 -9.88
C CYS A 117 -5.75 13.51 -8.62
N THR A 118 -6.54 14.58 -8.43
CA THR A 118 -7.70 14.57 -7.53
C THR A 118 -8.92 14.11 -8.32
N PHE A 119 -9.40 12.89 -8.09
CA PHE A 119 -10.71 12.49 -8.62
C PHE A 119 -11.82 13.11 -7.75
N HIS A 120 -12.59 14.04 -8.34
CA HIS A 120 -13.81 14.62 -7.78
C HIS A 120 -15.03 13.71 -8.02
N ASN A 121 -14.93 12.40 -7.79
CA ASN A 121 -16.06 11.51 -8.05
C ASN A 121 -16.11 10.31 -7.10
N GLN A 122 -16.67 10.54 -5.91
CA GLN A 122 -17.23 9.47 -5.10
C GLN A 122 -18.55 9.03 -5.74
N PRO A 123 -18.74 7.77 -6.16
CA PRO A 123 -20.06 7.29 -6.54
C PRO A 123 -21.01 7.37 -5.34
N LYS A 124 -22.24 7.83 -5.60
CA LYS A 124 -23.25 8.14 -4.59
C LYS A 124 -23.50 6.96 -3.66
N PHE A 125 -23.46 7.26 -2.37
CA PHE A 125 -23.80 6.37 -1.27
C PHE A 125 -25.33 6.17 -1.24
N GLU A 126 -25.83 5.02 -1.68
CA GLU A 126 -27.21 4.61 -1.39
C GLU A 126 -27.20 3.62 -0.23
N ARG A 127 -27.70 4.11 0.92
CA ARG A 127 -28.06 3.26 2.05
C ARG A 127 -29.30 2.44 1.66
N ARG A 128 -29.23 1.13 1.80
CA ARG A 128 -30.36 0.29 2.18
C ARG A 128 -29.99 -0.52 3.41
#